data_AF-A0A556VW05-F1
#
_entry.id   AF-A0A556VW05-F1
#
_cell.length_a   1.000
_cell.length_b   1.000
_cell.length_c   1.000
_cell.angle_alpha   90.00
_cell.angle_beta   90.00
_cell.angle_gamma   90.00
#
_symmetry.space_group_name_H-M   'P 1'
#
loop_
_entity.id
_entity.type
_entity.pdbx_description
1 polymer ?
#
loop_
_entity_poly.entity_id
_entity_poly.type
_entity_poly.pdbx_seq_one_letter_code
_entity_poly.pdbx_strand_id
1 'polypeptide(L)'
;MDHDKAVRLMLLQQGGRSLEAHTCEFLELMSFTTFLDRMVPWNLRSRPARSQAEPEGEARSQVEPDGEARTQAKPEGEARMTTQQGRHSSILSGVVARSDILSRAVARSDEKQRFLTDVLHEVMLLDGLVSSHPISQEVFEAADIDRVFDWIAYKKGAALIRMLANVMGQAVFQKGINDYLMTHMYGNAARDDLWNKFSEAMQSEGKDINIKQVMDVWTLQMGYPVVTISKNERLANLVTINQEHFIYDMEAKSRSPDIFNNSVGYIDERTWLLGNINQTGYFRVNYDLYNWRLIIQQLMINPALIPVGNRAGLIDDVFNLARAGYLPQNIPLQIICYLSEEDEFLPWHAASRALYQLDKLLDRTKDYSIFSSYVLRQVELKYHRLDWPSVNADGSFLQASYQNEIPPNIRDVVYCTGVSLMDEDVWEFIWMKFHSSMAISEKKVLLEALTCSDSTYLLNRLLNLSLSSDLLPDQDVIDIIIHVGRNPQGRRLAWRFFREKWDILNSRYGEALFMNSKLISGVTEFLNTDSELSELKDFIQMSNEGAVSAFTRALEIVKANVKWHNLYKEQFFHWLRKSLNN
;
A
#
# COMPACT_ATOMS: atom_id res chain seq x y z
N MET A 1 14.28 7.78 -26.66
CA MET A 1 14.63 9.21 -26.62
C MET A 1 13.85 9.98 -25.55
N ASP A 2 12.51 9.97 -25.49
CA ASP A 2 11.80 10.75 -24.44
C ASP A 2 11.63 10.03 -23.09
N HIS A 3 11.67 8.70 -23.03
CA HIS A 3 11.73 7.97 -21.75
C HIS A 3 13.08 8.19 -21.02
N ASP A 4 14.16 8.39 -21.79
CA ASP A 4 15.53 8.58 -21.30
C ASP A 4 15.74 9.89 -20.52
N LYS A 5 14.91 10.92 -20.78
CA LYS A 5 15.03 12.22 -20.09
C LYS A 5 14.48 12.18 -18.66
N ALA A 6 13.47 11.35 -18.38
CA ALA A 6 12.85 11.27 -17.06
C ALA A 6 13.75 10.55 -16.03
N VAL A 7 14.51 9.54 -16.44
CA VAL A 7 15.43 8.79 -15.57
C VAL A 7 16.73 9.56 -15.30
N ARG A 8 17.17 10.42 -16.24
CA ARG A 8 18.41 11.21 -16.12
C ARG A 8 18.42 12.23 -14.97
N LEU A 9 17.26 12.58 -14.39
CA LEU A 9 17.10 13.72 -13.48
C LEU A 9 17.08 13.39 -11.98
N MET A 10 17.39 12.15 -11.55
CA MET A 10 17.18 11.73 -10.16
C MET A 10 18.33 10.92 -9.54
N LEU A 11 19.58 11.31 -9.80
CA LEU A 11 20.76 10.73 -9.14
C LEU A 11 21.38 11.73 -8.17
N LEU A 12 21.72 11.27 -6.97
CA LEU A 12 22.49 12.01 -5.96
C LEU A 12 23.82 11.27 -5.70
N GLN A 13 24.91 12.04 -5.63
CA GLN A 13 26.23 11.57 -5.23
C GLN A 13 26.63 12.20 -3.90
N GLN A 14 27.34 11.44 -3.06
CA GLN A 14 27.92 11.93 -1.81
C GLN A 14 28.80 13.19 -2.07
N GLY A 15 28.58 14.27 -1.31
CA GLY A 15 29.33 15.54 -1.47
C GLY A 15 28.59 16.65 -2.23
N GLY A 16 27.30 16.48 -2.54
CA GLY A 16 26.39 17.59 -2.90
C GLY A 16 26.47 18.10 -4.35
N ARG A 17 27.30 17.51 -5.23
CA ARG A 17 27.21 17.78 -6.67
C ARG A 17 26.09 16.93 -7.27
N SER A 18 24.94 17.54 -7.56
CA SER A 18 23.99 16.91 -8.48
C SER A 18 24.66 16.83 -9.85
N LEU A 19 24.66 15.65 -10.47
CA LEU A 19 24.92 15.54 -11.91
C LEU A 19 23.64 16.05 -12.58
N GLU A 20 23.59 17.36 -12.80
CA GLU A 20 22.50 18.13 -13.44
C GLU A 20 21.09 17.78 -12.95
N ALA A 21 20.76 18.27 -11.75
CA ALA A 21 19.37 18.50 -11.35
C ALA A 21 19.20 19.98 -10.99
N HIS A 22 18.36 20.69 -11.75
CA HIS A 22 17.71 21.90 -11.27
C HIS A 22 16.72 21.50 -10.17
N THR A 23 17.23 21.37 -8.95
CA THR A 23 16.41 21.30 -7.74
C THR A 23 15.87 22.70 -7.47
N CYS A 24 14.63 22.98 -7.89
CA CYS A 24 13.88 24.08 -7.30
C CYS A 24 13.51 23.69 -5.87
N GLU A 25 14.33 24.12 -4.91
CA GLU A 25 13.82 24.53 -3.61
C GLU A 25 12.82 25.67 -3.82
N PHE A 26 11.71 25.69 -3.09
CA PHE A 26 11.35 26.83 -2.23
C PHE A 26 10.00 26.64 -1.53
N LEU A 27 10.00 27.09 -0.28
CA LEU A 27 8.85 27.50 0.52
C LEU A 27 8.00 28.53 -0.25
N GLU A 28 6.70 28.29 -0.42
CA GLU A 28 5.64 29.29 -0.13
C GLU A 28 4.20 28.79 -0.39
N LEU A 29 3.29 29.33 0.43
CA LEU A 29 1.87 29.63 0.18
C LEU A 29 0.75 28.62 0.53
N MET A 30 -0.11 29.14 1.42
CA MET A 30 -1.19 28.55 2.25
C MET A 30 -2.55 28.40 1.55
N SER A 31 -2.65 28.25 0.23
CA SER A 31 -3.94 28.39 -0.45
C SER A 31 -4.58 27.10 -1.01
N PHE A 32 -3.88 25.96 -1.03
CA PHE A 32 -4.37 24.77 -1.75
C PHE A 32 -5.32 23.88 -0.93
N THR A 33 -5.07 23.71 0.37
CA THR A 33 -5.94 22.92 1.27
C THR A 33 -7.30 23.57 1.47
N THR A 34 -7.34 24.90 1.57
CA THR A 34 -8.57 25.69 1.73
C THR A 34 -9.47 25.72 0.48
N PHE A 35 -8.92 25.39 -0.69
CA PHE A 35 -9.65 25.36 -1.96
C PHE A 35 -10.39 24.03 -2.17
N LEU A 36 -9.79 22.90 -1.77
CA LEU A 36 -10.42 21.58 -1.87
C LEU A 36 -11.48 21.33 -0.78
N ASP A 37 -11.28 21.83 0.44
CA ASP A 37 -12.29 21.73 1.53
C ASP A 37 -13.60 22.49 1.21
N ARG A 38 -13.58 23.46 0.28
CA ARG A 38 -14.77 24.23 -0.12
C ARG A 38 -15.60 23.59 -1.23
N MET A 39 -15.09 22.58 -1.95
CA MET A 39 -15.83 21.93 -3.05
C MET A 39 -16.48 20.59 -2.68
N VAL A 40 -16.30 20.08 -1.44
CA VAL A 40 -16.93 18.83 -1.00
C VAL A 40 -17.54 18.99 0.41
N PRO A 41 -18.81 19.40 0.54
CA PRO A 41 -19.51 19.30 1.81
C PRO A 41 -19.80 17.82 2.13
N TRP A 42 -19.28 17.37 3.27
CA TRP A 42 -19.71 16.16 3.95
C TRP A 42 -21.23 16.17 4.22
N ASN A 43 -21.97 15.18 3.70
CA ASN A 43 -23.20 14.67 4.31
C ASN A 43 -23.65 13.36 3.64
N LEU A 44 -23.07 12.23 4.04
CA LEU A 44 -23.72 10.92 3.96
C LEU A 44 -24.25 10.56 5.36
N ARG A 45 -25.34 11.21 5.78
CA ARG A 45 -26.21 10.68 6.83
C ARG A 45 -27.24 9.78 6.15
N SER A 46 -27.12 8.48 6.37
CA SER A 46 -28.16 7.50 6.13
C SER A 46 -29.45 7.93 6.83
N ARG A 47 -30.51 8.20 6.05
CA ARG A 47 -31.89 8.17 6.56
C ARG A 47 -32.51 6.82 6.15
N PRO A 48 -33.12 6.06 7.08
CA PRO A 48 -33.83 4.84 6.72
C PRO A 48 -35.16 5.21 6.04
N ALA A 49 -35.46 4.56 4.92
CA ALA A 49 -36.74 4.67 4.25
C ALA A 49 -37.83 4.04 5.13
N ARG A 50 -38.86 4.81 5.49
CA ARG A 50 -40.12 4.29 6.06
C ARG A 50 -41.02 3.83 4.92
N SER A 51 -41.50 2.61 5.03
CA SER A 51 -42.56 2.02 4.22
C SER A 51 -43.90 2.72 4.46
N GLN A 52 -44.53 3.22 3.42
CA GLN A 52 -45.99 3.26 3.31
C GLN A 52 -46.38 2.87 1.89
N ALA A 53 -47.17 1.81 1.82
CA ALA A 53 -47.79 1.27 0.62
C ALA A 53 -49.04 2.06 0.26
N GLU A 54 -49.35 2.21 -1.03
CA GLU A 54 -50.70 2.18 -1.64
C GLU A 54 -50.59 2.29 -3.19
N PRO A 55 -51.63 1.91 -3.98
CA PRO A 55 -51.49 0.79 -4.92
C PRO A 55 -51.67 1.14 -6.41
N GLU A 56 -51.29 0.14 -7.22
CA GLU A 56 -51.75 -0.24 -8.57
C GLU A 56 -52.37 0.80 -9.51
N GLY A 57 -51.73 0.99 -10.65
CA GLY A 57 -52.31 1.56 -11.86
C GLY A 57 -51.63 0.97 -13.11
N GLU A 58 -52.34 0.08 -13.79
CA GLU A 58 -51.97 -0.50 -15.08
C GLU A 58 -51.70 0.57 -16.14
N ALA A 59 -50.59 0.48 -16.86
CA ALA A 59 -50.47 1.07 -18.19
C ALA A 59 -49.56 0.22 -19.09
N ARG A 60 -50.20 -0.24 -20.16
CA ARG A 60 -49.72 -1.11 -21.24
C ARG A 60 -48.41 -0.66 -21.89
N SER A 61 -47.67 -1.67 -22.33
CA SER A 61 -46.60 -1.64 -23.31
C SER A 61 -47.00 -0.88 -24.59
N GLN A 62 -46.23 0.15 -24.93
CA GLN A 62 -45.99 0.52 -26.33
C GLN A 62 -44.50 0.85 -26.48
N VAL A 63 -43.85 0.07 -27.34
CA VAL A 63 -42.53 0.32 -27.89
C VAL A 63 -42.75 1.16 -29.14
N GLU A 64 -42.15 2.36 -29.20
CA GLU A 64 -41.57 2.89 -30.43
C GLU A 64 -40.32 3.73 -30.09
N PRO A 65 -39.32 3.77 -31.00
CA PRO A 65 -37.99 4.29 -30.73
C PRO A 65 -37.82 5.74 -31.20
N ASP A 66 -36.73 6.36 -30.76
CA ASP A 66 -36.20 7.67 -31.16
C ASP A 66 -36.92 8.93 -30.60
N GLY A 67 -36.29 9.49 -29.56
CA GLY A 67 -36.62 10.82 -29.05
C GLY A 67 -35.67 11.23 -27.93
N GLU A 68 -34.72 12.13 -28.23
CA GLU A 68 -33.86 12.80 -27.25
C GLU A 68 -34.71 13.45 -26.13
N ALA A 69 -34.67 12.89 -24.92
CA ALA A 69 -35.26 13.50 -23.75
C ALA A 69 -34.25 14.47 -23.09
N ARG A 70 -34.22 15.72 -23.57
CA ARG A 70 -33.68 16.85 -22.80
C ARG A 70 -34.59 17.12 -21.60
N THR A 71 -34.15 16.76 -20.39
CA THR A 71 -34.73 17.31 -19.16
C THR A 71 -33.93 18.52 -18.71
N GLN A 72 -34.52 19.71 -18.90
CA GLN A 72 -34.03 20.96 -18.32
C GLN A 72 -34.32 20.97 -16.82
N ALA A 73 -33.28 20.87 -15.99
CA ALA A 73 -33.32 21.30 -14.59
C ALA A 73 -32.51 22.60 -14.45
N LYS A 74 -33.09 23.59 -13.78
CA LYS A 74 -32.48 24.90 -13.49
C LYS A 74 -31.18 24.75 -12.68
N PRO A 75 -30.18 25.63 -12.87
CA PRO A 75 -28.86 25.48 -12.27
C PRO A 75 -28.85 26.07 -10.85
N GLU A 76 -28.65 25.21 -9.85
CA GLU A 76 -27.92 25.57 -8.64
C GLU A 76 -26.50 25.05 -8.84
N GLY A 77 -25.55 25.98 -8.95
CA GLY A 77 -24.20 25.73 -9.46
C GLY A 77 -23.33 24.91 -8.51
N GLU A 78 -23.24 23.61 -8.76
CA GLU A 78 -22.13 22.76 -8.35
C GLU A 78 -21.38 22.31 -9.61
N ALA A 79 -20.08 22.58 -9.70
CA ALA A 79 -19.25 22.10 -10.80
C ALA A 79 -19.14 20.56 -10.72
N ARG A 80 -19.78 19.86 -11.65
CA ARG A 80 -19.72 18.39 -11.76
C ARG A 80 -19.09 18.02 -13.10
N MET A 81 -18.01 17.25 -13.05
CA MET A 81 -17.41 16.58 -14.22
C MET A 81 -17.60 15.07 -14.03
N THR A 82 -18.00 14.36 -15.08
CA THR A 82 -18.25 12.91 -15.02
C THR A 82 -17.41 12.19 -16.08
N THR A 83 -16.90 11.01 -15.76
CA THR A 83 -16.27 10.16 -16.77
C THR A 83 -17.24 9.80 -17.87
N GLN A 84 -16.77 9.79 -19.12
CA GLN A 84 -17.56 9.27 -20.23
C GLN A 84 -17.77 7.76 -20.02
N GLN A 85 -19.04 7.34 -19.89
CA GLN A 85 -19.37 5.93 -19.70
C GLN A 85 -19.30 5.22 -21.05
N GLY A 86 -18.29 4.35 -21.18
CA GLY A 86 -17.94 3.65 -22.41
C GLY A 86 -16.44 3.72 -22.66
N ARG A 87 -15.76 2.58 -22.48
CA ARG A 87 -14.37 2.26 -22.87
C ARG A 87 -13.22 2.75 -21.98
N HIS A 88 -13.35 3.81 -21.18
CA HIS A 88 -12.23 4.26 -20.33
C HIS A 88 -12.67 4.76 -18.95
N SER A 89 -12.33 4.01 -17.89
CA SER A 89 -12.29 4.58 -16.54
C SER A 89 -11.17 5.62 -16.50
N SER A 90 -11.50 6.90 -16.26
CA SER A 90 -10.45 7.92 -16.16
C SER A 90 -9.65 7.70 -14.88
N ILE A 91 -8.33 7.78 -15.00
CA ILE A 91 -7.38 7.77 -13.87
C ILE A 91 -7.81 8.79 -12.80
N LEU A 92 -8.38 9.91 -13.22
CA LEU A 92 -8.92 10.93 -12.33
C LEU A 92 -10.15 10.47 -11.56
N SER A 93 -11.08 9.71 -12.14
CA SER A 93 -12.27 9.26 -11.42
C SER A 93 -11.95 8.23 -10.33
N GLY A 94 -10.98 7.34 -10.58
CA GLY A 94 -10.45 6.47 -9.52
C GLY A 94 -9.71 7.27 -8.44
N VAL A 95 -8.81 8.16 -8.85
CA VAL A 95 -7.98 8.94 -7.90
C VAL A 95 -8.82 9.94 -7.09
N VAL A 96 -9.85 10.57 -7.67
CA VAL A 96 -10.79 11.52 -7.02
C VAL A 96 -11.79 10.81 -6.10
N ALA A 97 -12.17 9.56 -6.39
CA ALA A 97 -13.09 8.79 -5.54
C ALA A 97 -12.51 8.46 -4.15
N ARG A 98 -11.19 8.62 -3.93
CA ARG A 98 -10.56 8.61 -2.60
C ARG A 98 -9.74 9.87 -2.38
N SER A 99 -10.44 10.95 -2.05
CA SER A 99 -9.86 12.27 -1.74
C SER A 99 -8.80 12.22 -0.62
N ASP A 100 -8.83 11.22 0.24
CA ASP A 100 -7.84 11.01 1.30
C ASP A 100 -6.48 10.50 0.79
N ILE A 101 -6.44 9.73 -0.32
CA ILE A 101 -5.19 9.33 -0.98
C ILE A 101 -4.58 10.51 -1.73
N LEU A 102 -5.42 11.28 -2.43
CA LEU A 102 -5.02 12.50 -3.13
C LEU A 102 -4.50 13.57 -2.17
N SER A 103 -5.21 13.83 -1.08
CA SER A 103 -4.78 14.80 -0.08
C SER A 103 -3.41 14.42 0.47
N ARG A 104 -3.16 13.14 0.81
CA ARG A 104 -1.82 12.66 1.21
C ARG A 104 -0.75 12.82 0.14
N ALA A 105 -1.11 12.68 -1.15
CA ALA A 105 -0.18 12.88 -2.25
C ALA A 105 0.30 14.35 -2.39
N VAL A 106 -0.51 15.30 -1.90
CA VAL A 106 -0.33 16.76 -2.06
C VAL A 106 -0.18 17.49 -0.71
N ALA A 107 -0.18 16.78 0.42
CA ALA A 107 -0.16 17.34 1.79
C ALA A 107 1.23 17.84 2.26
N ARG A 108 1.24 18.53 3.42
CA ARG A 108 2.25 19.55 3.78
C ARG A 108 3.49 19.12 4.58
N SER A 109 3.57 17.93 5.15
CA SER A 109 4.86 17.34 5.60
C SER A 109 4.70 15.89 6.02
N ASP A 110 3.94 15.63 7.08
CA ASP A 110 3.92 14.33 7.76
C ASP A 110 3.03 13.33 7.00
N GLU A 111 1.92 13.84 6.44
CA GLU A 111 1.06 13.08 5.52
C GLU A 111 1.74 12.75 4.19
N LYS A 112 2.65 13.63 3.71
CA LYS A 112 3.46 13.39 2.52
C LYS A 112 4.45 12.26 2.73
N GLN A 113 5.00 12.14 3.94
CA GLN A 113 5.88 11.03 4.30
C GLN A 113 5.11 9.70 4.29
N ARG A 114 3.91 9.64 4.92
CA ARG A 114 3.09 8.41 4.95
C ARG A 114 2.64 7.94 3.57
N PHE A 115 2.53 8.82 2.58
CA PHE A 115 2.21 8.43 1.21
C PHE A 115 3.19 7.35 0.68
N LEU A 116 4.49 7.45 1.02
CA LEU A 116 5.47 6.48 0.54
C LEU A 116 5.14 5.06 1.02
N THR A 117 4.87 4.87 2.30
CA THR A 117 4.62 3.53 2.85
C THR A 117 3.19 3.05 2.65
N ASP A 118 2.19 3.93 2.76
CA ASP A 118 0.76 3.57 2.76
C ASP A 118 0.19 3.45 1.34
N VAL A 119 0.82 4.12 0.37
CA VAL A 119 0.35 4.17 -1.02
C VAL A 119 1.39 3.55 -1.95
N LEU A 120 2.60 4.12 -2.03
CA LEU A 120 3.61 3.71 -3.01
C LEU A 120 4.12 2.28 -2.76
N HIS A 121 4.67 2.00 -1.58
CA HIS A 121 5.24 0.69 -1.25
C HIS A 121 4.18 -0.40 -1.31
N GLU A 122 2.98 -0.13 -0.79
CA GLU A 122 1.89 -1.11 -0.81
C GLU A 122 1.45 -1.49 -2.21
N VAL A 123 1.27 -0.51 -3.11
CA VAL A 123 0.84 -0.84 -4.47
C VAL A 123 1.96 -1.48 -5.29
N MET A 124 3.23 -1.12 -5.05
CA MET A 124 4.37 -1.78 -5.66
C MET A 124 4.49 -3.26 -5.27
N LEU A 125 4.01 -3.67 -4.08
CA LEU A 125 3.92 -5.09 -3.73
C LEU A 125 2.92 -5.82 -4.63
N LEU A 126 1.76 -5.23 -4.89
CA LEU A 126 0.71 -5.82 -5.72
C LEU A 126 1.07 -5.80 -7.20
N ASP A 127 1.66 -4.71 -7.67
CA ASP A 127 1.96 -4.47 -9.08
C ASP A 127 3.22 -5.19 -9.57
N GLY A 128 4.04 -5.73 -8.64
CA GLY A 128 5.17 -6.61 -8.96
C GLY A 128 4.79 -8.08 -9.13
N LEU A 129 3.50 -8.41 -9.03
CA LEU A 129 2.96 -9.75 -9.24
C LEU A 129 2.61 -9.95 -10.72
N VAL A 130 2.76 -11.19 -11.22
CA VAL A 130 2.38 -11.58 -12.59
C VAL A 130 0.86 -11.45 -12.80
N SER A 131 0.10 -11.55 -11.71
CA SER A 131 -1.35 -11.33 -11.68
C SER A 131 -1.80 -9.86 -11.63
N SER A 132 -0.88 -8.89 -11.79
CA SER A 132 -1.23 -7.46 -11.92
C SER A 132 -1.98 -7.15 -13.23
N HIS A 133 -2.39 -5.90 -13.41
CA HIS A 133 -3.03 -5.40 -14.63
C HIS A 133 -2.70 -3.92 -14.89
N PRO A 134 -2.90 -3.42 -16.13
CA PRO A 134 -2.79 -2.00 -16.44
C PRO A 134 -3.85 -1.17 -15.71
N ILE A 135 -3.56 0.12 -15.48
CA ILE A 135 -4.55 1.04 -14.91
C ILE A 135 -5.67 1.32 -15.90
N SER A 136 -5.32 1.55 -17.17
CA SER A 136 -6.28 1.80 -18.24
C SER A 136 -6.64 0.48 -18.90
N GLN A 137 -7.84 -0.01 -18.62
CA GLN A 137 -8.40 -1.21 -19.21
C GLN A 137 -9.83 -0.97 -19.70
N GLU A 138 -10.22 -1.70 -20.75
CA GLU A 138 -11.58 -1.67 -21.25
C GLU A 138 -12.49 -2.51 -20.35
N VAL A 139 -13.76 -2.06 -20.23
CA VAL A 139 -14.76 -2.66 -19.35
C VAL A 139 -15.94 -3.02 -20.22
N PHE A 140 -16.25 -4.31 -20.31
CA PHE A 140 -17.32 -4.83 -21.17
C PHE A 140 -18.48 -5.36 -20.34
N GLU A 141 -18.20 -5.96 -19.19
CA GLU A 141 -19.20 -6.58 -18.32
C GLU A 141 -19.20 -5.97 -16.91
N ALA A 142 -20.32 -6.07 -16.20
CA ALA A 142 -20.41 -5.59 -14.82
C ALA A 142 -19.43 -6.31 -13.87
N ALA A 143 -19.07 -7.56 -14.19
CA ALA A 143 -18.05 -8.32 -13.45
C ALA A 143 -16.63 -7.76 -13.60
N ASP A 144 -16.35 -6.98 -14.66
CA ASP A 144 -15.04 -6.35 -14.86
C ASP A 144 -14.82 -5.12 -13.95
N ILE A 145 -15.89 -4.62 -13.32
CA ILE A 145 -15.85 -3.43 -12.46
C ILE A 145 -14.90 -3.63 -11.29
N ASP A 146 -14.80 -4.84 -10.72
CA ASP A 146 -13.86 -5.17 -9.64
C ASP A 146 -12.38 -4.89 -9.99
N ARG A 147 -12.01 -4.95 -11.28
CA ARG A 147 -10.63 -4.66 -11.74
C ARG A 147 -10.38 -3.17 -11.96
N VAL A 148 -11.44 -2.40 -12.16
CA VAL A 148 -11.40 -0.95 -12.37
C VAL A 148 -11.38 -0.21 -11.03
N PHE A 149 -12.04 -0.81 -10.04
CA PHE A 149 -12.13 -0.33 -8.68
C PHE A 149 -11.28 -1.23 -7.80
N ASP A 150 -9.95 -1.12 -7.92
CA ASP A 150 -8.98 -1.93 -7.20
C ASP A 150 -7.77 -1.10 -6.73
N TRP A 151 -6.89 -1.66 -5.89
CA TRP A 151 -5.75 -0.89 -5.37
C TRP A 151 -4.79 -0.40 -6.46
N ILE A 152 -4.69 -1.06 -7.62
CA ILE A 152 -3.89 -0.56 -8.75
C ILE A 152 -4.49 0.76 -9.24
N ALA A 153 -5.78 0.81 -9.58
CA ALA A 153 -6.41 2.03 -10.09
C ALA A 153 -6.25 3.24 -9.13
N TYR A 154 -6.44 3.02 -7.83
CA TYR A 154 -6.36 4.09 -6.83
C TYR A 154 -4.91 4.47 -6.48
N LYS A 155 -4.11 3.50 -6.00
CA LYS A 155 -2.79 3.78 -5.42
C LYS A 155 -1.71 3.98 -6.48
N LYS A 156 -1.70 3.16 -7.55
CA LYS A 156 -0.77 3.36 -8.68
C LYS A 156 -1.12 4.64 -9.42
N GLY A 157 -2.42 4.89 -9.66
CA GLY A 157 -2.90 6.15 -10.23
C GLY A 157 -2.39 7.38 -9.46
N ALA A 158 -2.56 7.40 -8.13
CA ALA A 158 -2.07 8.49 -7.28
C ALA A 158 -0.53 8.61 -7.31
N ALA A 159 0.20 7.49 -7.28
CA ALA A 159 1.67 7.50 -7.34
C ALA A 159 2.19 8.05 -8.67
N LEU A 160 1.55 7.70 -9.78
CA LEU A 160 1.88 8.21 -11.12
C LEU A 160 1.58 9.70 -11.25
N ILE A 161 0.44 10.18 -10.74
CA ILE A 161 0.12 11.62 -10.72
C ILE A 161 1.16 12.38 -9.89
N ARG A 162 1.56 11.84 -8.73
CA ARG A 162 2.62 12.43 -7.91
C ARG A 162 3.96 12.46 -8.65
N MET A 163 4.34 11.39 -9.33
CA MET A 163 5.53 11.35 -10.18
C MET A 163 5.48 12.43 -11.27
N LEU A 164 4.36 12.53 -11.98
CA LEU A 164 4.15 13.50 -13.04
C LEU A 164 4.21 14.95 -12.53
N ALA A 165 3.60 15.22 -11.37
CA ALA A 165 3.67 16.54 -10.73
C ALA A 165 5.12 16.95 -10.39
N ASN A 166 5.97 16.00 -9.98
CA ASN A 166 7.40 16.26 -9.76
C ASN A 166 8.14 16.50 -11.08
N VAL A 167 7.83 15.77 -12.15
CA VAL A 167 8.45 15.95 -13.49
C VAL A 167 8.08 17.30 -14.11
N MET A 168 6.82 17.69 -14.04
CA MET A 168 6.33 18.95 -14.61
C MET A 168 6.76 20.17 -13.78
N GLY A 169 6.84 20.00 -12.47
CA GLY A 169 6.92 21.09 -11.50
C GLY A 169 5.52 21.56 -11.08
N GLN A 170 5.38 21.99 -9.83
CA GLN A 170 4.09 22.25 -9.20
C GLN A 170 3.25 23.31 -9.94
N ALA A 171 3.87 24.41 -10.38
CA ALA A 171 3.17 25.50 -11.07
C ALA A 171 2.59 25.04 -12.42
N VAL A 172 3.37 24.33 -13.23
CA VAL A 172 2.95 23.83 -14.55
C VAL A 172 1.88 22.76 -14.41
N PHE A 173 2.03 21.88 -13.42
CA PHE A 173 1.04 20.85 -13.09
C PHE A 173 -0.30 21.48 -12.68
N GLN A 174 -0.28 22.47 -11.78
CA GLN A 174 -1.49 23.18 -11.33
C GLN A 174 -2.18 23.91 -12.48
N LYS A 175 -1.41 24.60 -13.33
CA LYS A 175 -1.94 25.25 -14.54
C LYS A 175 -2.64 24.24 -15.44
N GLY A 176 -1.99 23.12 -15.75
CA GLY A 176 -2.57 22.09 -16.60
C GLY A 176 -3.84 21.44 -16.03
N ILE A 177 -3.90 21.23 -14.71
CA ILE A 177 -5.13 20.77 -14.04
C ILE A 177 -6.24 21.82 -14.16
N ASN A 178 -5.94 23.09 -13.91
CA ASN A 178 -6.92 24.16 -14.00
C ASN A 178 -7.49 24.28 -15.42
N ASP A 179 -6.62 24.26 -16.43
CA ASP A 179 -7.02 24.33 -17.83
C ASP A 179 -7.88 23.12 -18.24
N TYR A 180 -7.53 21.92 -17.77
CA TYR A 180 -8.33 20.71 -17.94
C TYR A 180 -9.72 20.84 -17.30
N LEU A 181 -9.79 21.26 -16.04
CA LEU A 181 -11.05 21.40 -15.31
C LEU A 181 -11.98 22.44 -15.95
N MET A 182 -11.42 23.58 -16.36
CA MET A 182 -12.17 24.64 -17.04
C MET A 182 -12.66 24.21 -18.42
N THR A 183 -11.86 23.44 -19.16
CA THR A 183 -12.21 22.94 -20.51
C THR A 183 -13.37 21.95 -20.46
N HIS A 184 -13.38 21.04 -19.48
CA HIS A 184 -14.36 19.95 -19.38
C HIS A 184 -15.45 20.23 -18.33
N MET A 185 -15.59 21.47 -17.87
CA MET A 185 -16.55 21.86 -16.85
C MET A 185 -17.98 21.53 -17.30
N TYR A 186 -18.74 20.82 -16.46
CA TYR A 186 -20.11 20.33 -16.77
C TYR A 186 -20.19 19.30 -17.90
N GLY A 187 -19.05 18.76 -18.35
CA GLY A 187 -18.97 17.78 -19.43
C GLY A 187 -18.31 16.48 -19.00
N ASN A 188 -17.98 15.68 -20.02
CA ASN A 188 -17.23 14.44 -19.87
C ASN A 188 -15.78 14.61 -20.33
N ALA A 189 -14.91 13.77 -19.80
CA ALA A 189 -13.52 13.70 -20.21
C ALA A 189 -13.02 12.25 -20.25
N ALA A 190 -12.17 11.98 -21.22
CA ALA A 190 -11.40 10.75 -21.36
C ALA A 190 -9.99 10.93 -20.77
N ARG A 191 -9.25 9.81 -20.71
CA ARG A 191 -7.86 9.79 -20.23
C ARG A 191 -6.95 10.72 -21.05
N ASP A 192 -7.07 10.69 -22.37
CA ASP A 192 -6.18 11.41 -23.28
C ASP A 192 -6.38 12.93 -23.20
N ASP A 193 -7.58 13.39 -22.82
CA ASP A 193 -7.87 14.81 -22.63
C ASP A 193 -6.99 15.44 -21.55
N LEU A 194 -6.78 14.72 -20.44
CA LEU A 194 -5.89 15.16 -19.36
C LEU A 194 -4.44 15.25 -19.84
N TRP A 195 -3.96 14.22 -20.54
CA TRP A 195 -2.58 14.15 -21.03
C TRP A 195 -2.28 15.21 -22.08
N ASN A 196 -3.26 15.53 -22.92
CA ASN A 196 -3.15 16.60 -23.90
C ASN A 196 -3.02 17.95 -23.21
N LYS A 197 -3.84 18.25 -22.19
CA LYS A 197 -3.74 19.49 -21.41
C LYS A 197 -2.40 19.65 -20.69
N PHE A 198 -1.85 18.57 -20.15
CA PHE A 198 -0.50 18.60 -19.58
C PHE A 198 0.60 18.78 -20.62
N SER A 199 0.45 18.21 -21.82
CA SER A 199 1.40 18.42 -22.92
C SER A 199 1.40 19.88 -23.39
N GLU A 200 0.22 20.48 -23.52
CA GLU A 200 0.05 21.91 -23.83
C GLU A 200 0.69 22.80 -22.76
N ALA A 201 0.49 22.50 -21.47
CA ALA A 201 1.09 23.24 -20.37
C ALA A 201 2.62 23.20 -20.39
N MET A 202 3.21 22.02 -20.66
CA MET A 202 4.68 21.87 -20.78
C MET A 202 5.25 22.63 -21.97
N GLN A 203 4.57 22.58 -23.12
CA GLN A 203 4.95 23.34 -24.31
C GLN A 203 4.92 24.85 -24.06
N SER A 204 3.94 25.34 -23.29
CA SER A 204 3.83 26.76 -22.94
C SER A 204 5.02 27.28 -22.11
N GLU A 205 5.74 26.39 -21.44
CA GLU A 205 6.95 26.67 -20.65
C GLU A 205 8.24 26.36 -21.42
N GLY A 206 8.15 26.13 -22.74
CA GLY A 206 9.29 25.81 -23.60
C GLY A 206 9.86 24.40 -23.39
N LYS A 207 9.14 23.51 -22.72
CA LYS A 207 9.54 22.10 -22.55
C LYS A 207 8.87 21.23 -23.61
N ASP A 208 9.64 20.75 -24.57
CA ASP A 208 9.18 19.83 -25.62
C ASP A 208 9.14 18.38 -25.09
N ILE A 209 8.15 18.10 -24.24
CA ILE A 209 7.87 16.75 -23.70
C ILE A 209 6.40 16.44 -23.94
N ASN A 210 6.13 15.37 -24.67
CA ASN A 210 4.77 14.86 -24.87
C ASN A 210 4.35 13.99 -23.69
N ILE A 211 3.54 14.55 -22.79
CA ILE A 211 3.09 13.86 -21.57
C ILE A 211 2.23 12.64 -21.91
N LYS A 212 1.44 12.68 -22.99
CA LYS A 212 0.66 11.52 -23.42
C LYS A 212 1.55 10.33 -23.75
N GLN A 213 2.59 10.53 -24.56
CA GLN A 213 3.52 9.46 -24.93
C GLN A 213 4.23 8.87 -23.71
N VAL A 214 4.61 9.73 -22.75
CA VAL A 214 5.23 9.27 -21.50
C VAL A 214 4.24 8.47 -20.65
N MET A 215 3.03 8.99 -20.44
CA MET A 215 2.03 8.38 -19.56
C MET A 215 1.32 7.16 -20.17
N ASP A 216 1.30 7.02 -21.50
CA ASP A 216 0.82 5.80 -22.17
C ASP A 216 1.62 4.57 -21.71
N VAL A 217 2.94 4.69 -21.59
CA VAL A 217 3.81 3.60 -21.08
C VAL A 217 3.40 3.16 -19.68
N TRP A 218 3.11 4.12 -18.80
CA TRP A 218 2.78 3.84 -17.40
C TRP A 218 1.34 3.40 -17.15
N THR A 219 0.43 3.69 -18.09
CA THR A 219 -1.03 3.49 -17.89
C THR A 219 -1.59 2.33 -18.70
N LEU A 220 -0.98 2.01 -19.84
CA LEU A 220 -1.38 0.90 -20.72
C LEU A 220 -0.63 -0.40 -20.45
N GLN A 221 0.45 -0.36 -19.67
CA GLN A 221 1.23 -1.54 -19.29
C GLN A 221 1.08 -1.83 -17.79
N MET A 222 1.06 -3.12 -17.44
CA MET A 222 1.07 -3.55 -16.04
C MET A 222 2.49 -3.50 -15.47
N GLY A 223 2.60 -3.42 -14.14
CA GLY A 223 3.88 -3.45 -13.45
C GLY A 223 4.67 -2.14 -13.51
N TYR A 224 5.93 -2.24 -13.12
CA TYR A 224 6.89 -1.14 -13.04
C TYR A 224 8.32 -1.63 -13.21
N PRO A 225 9.27 -0.75 -13.59
CA PRO A 225 10.64 -1.16 -13.77
C PRO A 225 11.43 -1.17 -12.45
N VAL A 226 12.48 -1.97 -12.43
CA VAL A 226 13.62 -1.82 -11.52
C VAL A 226 14.79 -1.27 -12.31
N VAL A 227 15.37 -0.18 -11.79
CA VAL A 227 16.53 0.49 -12.36
C VAL A 227 17.77 0.02 -11.61
N THR A 228 18.64 -0.73 -12.26
CA THR A 228 19.92 -1.19 -11.71
C THR A 228 21.04 -0.24 -12.10
N ILE A 229 21.71 0.31 -11.10
CA ILE A 229 22.86 1.21 -11.23
C ILE A 229 24.12 0.42 -10.88
N SER A 230 25.00 0.22 -11.84
CA SER A 230 26.25 -0.52 -11.66
C SER A 230 27.45 0.26 -12.17
N LYS A 231 28.60 0.11 -11.50
CA LYS A 231 29.87 0.61 -12.05
C LYS A 231 30.24 -0.17 -13.31
N ASN A 232 30.75 0.54 -14.31
CA ASN A 232 31.23 -0.09 -15.54
C ASN A 232 32.55 -0.83 -15.28
N GLU A 233 32.59 -2.12 -15.57
CA GLU A 233 33.78 -2.97 -15.36
C GLU A 233 34.96 -2.61 -16.27
N ARG A 234 34.71 -1.96 -17.42
CA ARG A 234 35.72 -1.71 -18.47
C ARG A 234 36.29 -0.30 -18.46
N LEU A 235 35.53 0.67 -17.98
CA LEU A 235 35.91 2.09 -17.95
C LEU A 235 35.78 2.59 -16.52
N ALA A 236 36.93 2.83 -15.87
CA ALA A 236 36.98 3.44 -14.56
C ALA A 236 36.18 4.76 -14.58
N ASN A 237 35.34 4.96 -13.55
CA ASN A 237 34.49 6.12 -13.31
C ASN A 237 33.19 6.23 -14.10
N LEU A 238 32.87 5.30 -15.02
CA LEU A 238 31.58 5.31 -15.72
C LEU A 238 30.54 4.47 -14.97
N VAL A 239 29.28 4.93 -14.92
CA VAL A 239 28.15 4.13 -14.43
C VAL A 239 27.24 3.70 -15.56
N THR A 240 26.78 2.46 -15.45
CA THR A 240 25.79 1.84 -16.31
C THR A 240 24.46 1.83 -15.55
N ILE A 241 23.42 2.30 -16.22
CA ILE A 241 22.05 2.32 -15.72
C ILE A 241 21.23 1.43 -16.64
N ASN A 242 20.70 0.36 -16.08
CA ASN A 242 19.86 -0.59 -16.78
C ASN A 242 18.47 -0.61 -16.17
N GLN A 243 17.43 -0.76 -16.99
CA GLN A 243 16.08 -1.03 -16.50
C GLN A 243 15.60 -2.39 -16.98
N GLU A 244 14.80 -3.06 -16.15
CA GLU A 244 14.03 -4.25 -16.51
C GLU A 244 12.68 -4.25 -15.76
N HIS A 245 11.70 -5.02 -16.24
CA HIS A 245 10.41 -5.16 -15.56
C HIS A 245 10.59 -5.90 -14.22
N PHE A 246 10.19 -5.27 -13.11
CA PHE A 246 10.26 -5.88 -11.79
C PHE A 246 9.12 -6.90 -11.59
N ILE A 247 9.48 -8.15 -11.32
CA ILE A 247 8.55 -9.25 -11.05
C ILE A 247 9.09 -10.10 -9.90
N TYR A 248 8.25 -10.52 -8.94
CA TYR A 248 8.66 -11.41 -7.85
C TYR A 248 8.90 -12.86 -8.30
N ASP A 249 8.13 -13.33 -9.28
CA ASP A 249 8.29 -14.66 -9.86
C ASP A 249 9.56 -14.72 -10.75
N MET A 250 10.59 -15.38 -10.21
CA MET A 250 11.86 -15.61 -10.88
C MET A 250 11.73 -16.42 -12.18
N GLU A 251 10.74 -17.31 -12.28
CA GLU A 251 10.53 -18.12 -13.50
C GLU A 251 9.97 -17.25 -14.62
N ALA A 252 9.03 -16.36 -14.30
CA ALA A 252 8.51 -15.35 -15.21
C ALA A 252 9.60 -14.37 -15.64
N LYS A 253 10.49 -13.95 -14.73
CA LYS A 253 11.61 -13.04 -15.03
C LYS A 253 12.50 -13.55 -16.18
N SER A 254 12.78 -14.85 -16.22
CA SER A 254 13.63 -15.45 -17.27
C SER A 254 13.08 -15.31 -18.70
N ARG A 255 11.78 -15.02 -18.86
CA ARG A 255 11.08 -15.03 -20.16
C ARG A 255 10.91 -13.64 -20.81
N SER A 256 11.25 -12.54 -20.13
CA SER A 256 11.07 -11.18 -20.65
C SER A 256 12.19 -10.20 -20.25
N PRO A 257 13.42 -10.34 -20.81
CA PRO A 257 14.51 -9.42 -20.54
C PRO A 257 14.42 -8.18 -21.45
N ASP A 258 13.55 -7.22 -21.12
CA ASP A 258 13.60 -5.89 -21.75
C ASP A 258 14.71 -5.07 -21.08
N ILE A 259 15.96 -5.29 -21.51
CA ILE A 259 17.15 -4.60 -20.98
C ILE A 259 17.44 -3.37 -21.84
N PHE A 260 17.29 -2.18 -21.25
CA PHE A 260 17.77 -0.93 -21.84
C PHE A 260 19.04 -0.50 -21.12
N ASN A 261 20.13 -0.28 -21.87
CA ASN A 261 21.42 0.13 -21.33
C ASN A 261 21.70 1.60 -21.65
N ASN A 262 21.91 2.41 -20.61
CA ASN A 262 22.46 3.75 -20.74
C ASN A 262 23.72 3.88 -19.89
N SER A 263 24.72 4.64 -20.35
CA SER A 263 25.90 4.97 -19.55
C SER A 263 25.95 6.45 -19.22
N VAL A 264 26.28 6.78 -17.97
CA VAL A 264 26.27 8.15 -17.45
C VAL A 264 27.47 8.39 -16.54
N GLY A 265 28.19 9.49 -16.81
CA GLY A 265 28.95 10.26 -15.81
C GLY A 265 30.32 9.74 -15.39
N TYR A 266 31.02 10.59 -14.62
CA TYR A 266 32.28 10.33 -13.92
C TYR A 266 31.99 10.26 -12.41
N ILE A 267 32.47 9.23 -11.71
CA ILE A 267 32.16 9.01 -10.28
C ILE A 267 33.42 8.68 -9.49
N ASP A 268 33.56 9.32 -8.32
CA ASP A 268 34.64 9.04 -7.37
C ASP A 268 34.44 7.66 -6.74
N GLU A 269 35.50 6.84 -6.78
CA GLU A 269 35.47 5.44 -6.36
C GLU A 269 34.97 5.23 -4.93
N ARG A 270 35.17 6.22 -4.04
CA ARG A 270 34.83 6.15 -2.60
C ARG A 270 33.44 6.69 -2.25
N THR A 271 32.69 7.20 -3.22
CA THR A 271 31.38 7.82 -2.98
C THR A 271 30.24 6.88 -3.30
N TRP A 272 29.17 6.94 -2.51
CA TRP A 272 27.92 6.25 -2.82
C TRP A 272 27.08 7.07 -3.80
N LEU A 273 26.26 6.35 -4.57
CA LEU A 273 25.23 6.88 -5.46
C LEU A 273 23.86 6.45 -4.99
N LEU A 274 22.90 7.34 -5.17
CA LEU A 274 21.52 7.12 -4.79
C LEU A 274 20.61 7.55 -5.94
N GLY A 275 19.74 6.65 -6.38
CA GLY A 275 18.70 6.93 -7.37
C GLY A 275 17.35 7.22 -6.72
N ASN A 276 16.45 7.79 -7.51
CA ASN A 276 15.05 8.06 -7.15
C ASN A 276 14.94 8.87 -5.84
N ILE A 277 15.46 10.10 -5.85
CA ILE A 277 15.49 10.97 -4.67
C ILE A 277 14.06 11.22 -4.16
N ASN A 278 13.87 11.02 -2.84
CA ASN A 278 12.60 10.99 -2.13
C ASN A 278 11.56 10.01 -2.69
N GLN A 279 12.00 9.00 -3.46
CA GLN A 279 11.14 8.02 -4.13
C GLN A 279 9.96 8.66 -4.88
N THR A 280 10.22 9.73 -5.63
CA THR A 280 9.16 10.42 -6.40
C THR A 280 8.71 9.60 -7.60
N GLY A 281 9.62 8.85 -8.22
CA GLY A 281 9.35 7.95 -9.34
C GLY A 281 8.70 6.63 -8.95
N TYR A 282 7.86 6.11 -9.84
CA TYR A 282 7.19 4.81 -9.70
C TYR A 282 8.08 3.65 -10.20
N PHE A 283 9.27 3.50 -9.61
CA PHE A 283 10.22 2.44 -9.93
C PHE A 283 11.13 2.13 -8.74
N ARG A 284 11.66 0.91 -8.70
CA ARG A 284 12.63 0.48 -7.67
C ARG A 284 14.05 0.75 -8.13
N VAL A 285 14.97 0.95 -7.20
CA VAL A 285 16.39 1.13 -7.53
C VAL A 285 17.21 0.00 -6.93
N ASN A 286 17.96 -0.68 -7.79
CA ASN A 286 18.97 -1.65 -7.40
C ASN A 286 20.36 -1.06 -7.65
N TYR A 287 21.33 -1.52 -6.87
CA TYR A 287 22.73 -1.15 -7.02
C TYR A 287 23.61 -2.41 -7.07
N ASP A 288 24.84 -2.27 -7.57
CA ASP A 288 25.84 -3.30 -7.35
C ASP A 288 26.17 -3.48 -5.85
N LEU A 289 26.75 -4.63 -5.50
CA LEU A 289 27.06 -4.96 -4.10
C LEU A 289 28.05 -3.99 -3.47
N TYR A 290 28.88 -3.30 -4.27
CA TYR A 290 29.84 -2.33 -3.76
C TYR A 290 29.12 -1.07 -3.29
N ASN A 291 28.23 -0.50 -4.11
CA ASN A 291 27.45 0.67 -3.75
C ASN A 291 26.47 0.38 -2.60
N TRP A 292 25.84 -0.80 -2.57
CA TRP A 292 25.03 -1.22 -1.41
C TRP A 292 25.84 -1.20 -0.10
N ARG A 293 27.09 -1.68 -0.10
CA ARG A 293 27.96 -1.63 1.08
C ARG A 293 28.27 -0.20 1.52
N LEU A 294 28.54 0.71 0.57
CA LEU A 294 28.79 2.12 0.88
C LEU A 294 27.55 2.80 1.48
N ILE A 295 26.36 2.53 0.94
CA ILE A 295 25.09 3.03 1.49
C ILE A 295 24.88 2.50 2.91
N ILE A 296 25.04 1.19 3.14
CA ILE A 296 24.88 0.59 4.47
C ILE A 296 25.88 1.20 5.46
N GLN A 297 27.15 1.38 5.06
CA GLN A 297 28.15 2.05 5.89
C GLN A 297 27.75 3.49 6.21
N GLN A 298 27.24 4.24 5.24
CA GLN A 298 26.77 5.61 5.46
C GLN A 298 25.61 5.65 6.47
N LEU A 299 24.64 4.74 6.36
CA LEU A 299 23.50 4.65 7.27
C LEU A 299 23.94 4.35 8.72
N MET A 300 24.94 3.49 8.89
CA MET A 300 25.51 3.17 10.21
C MET A 300 26.34 4.32 10.82
N ILE A 301 27.02 5.12 9.99
CA ILE A 301 27.88 6.23 10.46
C ILE A 301 27.06 7.49 10.75
N ASN A 302 26.23 7.88 9.78
CA ASN A 302 25.39 9.07 9.87
C ASN A 302 24.21 8.95 8.90
N PRO A 303 23.03 8.48 9.37
CA PRO A 303 21.87 8.31 8.52
C PRO A 303 21.31 9.66 8.01
N ALA A 304 21.54 10.77 8.70
CA ALA A 304 20.99 12.07 8.34
C ALA A 304 21.48 12.62 6.99
N LEU A 305 22.60 12.10 6.45
CA LEU A 305 23.08 12.48 5.11
C LEU A 305 22.25 11.91 3.96
N ILE A 306 21.48 10.85 4.19
CA ILE A 306 20.54 10.30 3.21
C ILE A 306 19.14 10.82 3.55
N PRO A 307 18.39 11.42 2.61
CA PRO A 307 17.05 11.94 2.89
C PRO A 307 16.12 10.89 3.48
N VAL A 308 15.24 11.30 4.40
CA VAL A 308 14.31 10.40 5.12
C VAL A 308 13.49 9.51 4.16
N GLY A 309 12.98 10.09 3.07
CA GLY A 309 12.23 9.35 2.04
C GLY A 309 13.08 8.29 1.33
N ASN A 310 14.37 8.57 1.09
CA ASN A 310 15.29 7.59 0.53
C ASN A 310 15.66 6.50 1.52
N ARG A 311 15.81 6.80 2.83
CA ARG A 311 16.08 5.76 3.84
C ARG A 311 14.95 4.75 3.93
N ALA A 312 13.71 5.23 3.96
CA ALA A 312 12.52 4.38 3.88
C ALA A 312 12.46 3.59 2.57
N GLY A 313 12.79 4.25 1.46
CA GLY A 313 12.84 3.62 0.15
C GLY A 313 13.89 2.53 -0.01
N LEU A 314 15.09 2.74 0.55
CA LEU A 314 16.16 1.75 0.56
C LEU A 314 15.77 0.50 1.34
N ILE A 315 15.08 0.66 2.47
CA ILE A 315 14.52 -0.47 3.23
C ILE A 315 13.48 -1.22 2.38
N ASP A 316 12.50 -0.53 1.80
CA ASP A 316 11.48 -1.20 0.98
C ASP A 316 12.11 -1.91 -0.25
N ASP A 317 13.00 -1.23 -0.97
CA ASP A 317 13.66 -1.78 -2.16
C ASP A 317 14.50 -3.00 -1.81
N VAL A 318 15.35 -2.96 -0.78
CA VAL A 318 16.28 -4.08 -0.52
C VAL A 318 15.54 -5.38 -0.19
N PHE A 319 14.46 -5.32 0.60
CA PHE A 319 13.66 -6.51 0.93
C PHE A 319 12.94 -7.07 -0.30
N ASN A 320 12.37 -6.21 -1.13
CA ASN A 320 11.65 -6.65 -2.33
C ASN A 320 12.59 -7.14 -3.43
N LEU A 321 13.76 -6.51 -3.60
CA LEU A 321 14.82 -6.95 -4.50
C LEU A 321 15.38 -8.31 -4.07
N ALA A 322 15.64 -8.52 -2.78
CA ALA A 322 16.07 -9.82 -2.28
C ALA A 322 14.99 -10.89 -2.47
N ARG A 323 13.72 -10.57 -2.17
CA ARG A 323 12.58 -11.47 -2.39
C ARG A 323 12.46 -11.89 -3.86
N ALA A 324 12.66 -10.96 -4.79
CA ALA A 324 12.62 -11.20 -6.23
C ALA A 324 13.94 -11.78 -6.81
N GLY A 325 14.93 -12.07 -5.97
CA GLY A 325 16.19 -12.72 -6.38
C GLY A 325 17.24 -11.79 -7.01
N TYR A 326 17.07 -10.48 -6.93
CA TYR A 326 18.03 -9.47 -7.42
C TYR A 326 19.21 -9.29 -6.47
N LEU A 327 19.00 -9.56 -5.18
CA LEU A 327 19.99 -9.37 -4.14
C LEU A 327 20.13 -10.61 -3.25
N PRO A 328 21.34 -10.87 -2.73
CA PRO A 328 21.53 -11.86 -1.68
C PRO A 328 20.72 -11.53 -0.42
N GLN A 329 20.17 -12.56 0.23
CA GLN A 329 19.29 -12.40 1.40
C GLN A 329 19.97 -11.77 2.63
N ASN A 330 21.31 -11.75 2.68
CA ASN A 330 22.04 -11.11 3.77
C ASN A 330 22.11 -9.57 3.64
N ILE A 331 21.84 -8.98 2.47
CA ILE A 331 21.88 -7.52 2.28
C ILE A 331 20.72 -6.82 3.01
N PRO A 332 19.44 -7.25 2.88
CA PRO A 332 18.36 -6.70 3.69
C PRO A 332 18.62 -6.79 5.19
N LEU A 333 19.20 -7.92 5.61
CA LEU A 333 19.53 -8.16 7.02
C LEU A 333 20.61 -7.20 7.54
N GLN A 334 21.59 -6.85 6.70
CA GLN A 334 22.60 -5.85 7.04
C GLN A 334 22.04 -4.43 7.10
N ILE A 335 21.07 -4.09 6.22
CA ILE A 335 20.48 -2.75 6.26
C ILE A 335 19.74 -2.54 7.57
N ILE A 336 18.95 -3.51 8.05
CA ILE A 336 18.13 -3.30 9.24
C ILE A 336 18.96 -3.16 10.53
N CYS A 337 20.26 -3.44 10.51
CA CYS A 337 21.15 -3.18 11.64
C CYS A 337 21.22 -1.68 12.00
N TYR A 338 21.06 -0.76 11.04
CA TYR A 338 21.13 0.68 11.34
C TYR A 338 19.87 1.21 12.05
N LEU A 339 18.78 0.43 12.11
CA LEU A 339 17.51 0.91 12.67
C LEU A 339 17.64 1.40 14.12
N SER A 340 18.54 0.79 14.90
CA SER A 340 18.88 1.28 16.25
C SER A 340 19.31 2.76 16.29
N GLU A 341 19.95 3.25 15.23
CA GLU A 341 20.40 4.63 15.04
C GLU A 341 19.34 5.54 14.36
N GLU A 342 18.22 5.00 13.90
CA GLU A 342 17.18 5.76 13.20
C GLU A 342 16.20 6.42 14.19
N ASP A 343 15.97 7.72 14.06
CA ASP A 343 15.05 8.49 14.91
C ASP A 343 13.77 8.92 14.16
N GLU A 344 13.73 8.82 12.84
CA GLU A 344 12.58 9.28 12.04
C GLU A 344 11.51 8.19 11.88
N PHE A 345 10.24 8.60 11.89
CA PHE A 345 9.10 7.69 11.79
C PHE A 345 9.09 6.88 10.48
N LEU A 346 9.38 7.54 9.35
CA LEU A 346 9.12 6.94 8.04
C LEU A 346 9.98 5.70 7.73
N PRO A 347 11.31 5.69 7.99
CA PRO A 347 12.13 4.50 7.78
C PRO A 347 11.76 3.37 8.76
N TRP A 348 11.39 3.69 10.01
CA TRP A 348 10.83 2.71 10.94
C TRP A 348 9.52 2.10 10.44
N HIS A 349 8.65 2.89 9.83
CA HIS A 349 7.41 2.41 9.26
C HIS A 349 7.64 1.54 8.01
N ALA A 350 8.64 1.85 7.18
CA ALA A 350 9.04 0.96 6.08
C ALA A 350 9.62 -0.37 6.62
N ALA A 351 10.46 -0.29 7.66
CA ALA A 351 11.02 -1.46 8.32
C ALA A 351 9.95 -2.34 8.98
N SER A 352 8.98 -1.75 9.69
CA SER A 352 7.92 -2.52 10.35
C SER A 352 7.09 -3.31 9.34
N ARG A 353 6.81 -2.73 8.16
CA ARG A 353 6.13 -3.44 7.07
C ARG A 353 6.94 -4.61 6.53
N ALA A 354 8.25 -4.43 6.33
CA ALA A 354 9.13 -5.51 5.88
C ALA A 354 9.29 -6.61 6.94
N LEU A 355 9.47 -6.23 8.20
CA LEU A 355 9.57 -7.15 9.34
C LEU A 355 8.26 -7.89 9.57
N TYR A 356 7.11 -7.26 9.38
CA TYR A 356 5.81 -7.93 9.44
C TYR A 356 5.68 -9.01 8.36
N GLN A 357 6.20 -8.79 7.14
CA GLN A 357 6.24 -9.86 6.13
C GLN A 357 7.08 -11.05 6.58
N LEU A 358 8.24 -10.80 7.20
CA LEU A 358 9.09 -11.86 7.74
C LEU A 358 8.45 -12.57 8.94
N ASP A 359 7.81 -11.82 9.83
CA ASP A 359 7.11 -12.35 10.99
C ASP A 359 6.10 -13.42 10.58
N LYS A 360 5.25 -13.10 9.59
CA LYS A 360 4.27 -14.03 9.01
C LYS A 360 4.88 -15.29 8.39
N LEU A 361 6.11 -15.20 7.90
CA LEU A 361 6.82 -16.34 7.31
C LEU A 361 7.46 -17.23 8.39
N LEU A 362 7.72 -16.69 9.58
CA LEU A 362 8.60 -17.29 10.58
C LEU A 362 7.91 -17.67 11.90
N ASP A 363 6.80 -17.05 12.27
CA ASP A 363 6.10 -17.26 13.55
C ASP A 363 5.70 -18.71 13.87
N ARG A 364 5.45 -19.55 12.87
CA ARG A 364 5.16 -20.99 13.04
C ARG A 364 6.40 -21.87 12.99
N THR A 365 7.59 -21.29 12.91
CA THR A 365 8.86 -22.03 12.88
C THR A 365 9.40 -22.25 14.29
N LYS A 366 10.16 -23.34 14.47
CA LYS A 366 10.74 -23.71 15.78
C LYS A 366 11.75 -22.68 16.30
N ASP A 367 12.41 -21.95 15.40
CA ASP A 367 13.46 -20.98 15.70
C ASP A 367 12.95 -19.53 15.82
N TYR A 368 11.64 -19.31 15.78
CA TYR A 368 11.03 -17.97 15.77
C TYR A 368 11.51 -17.06 16.91
N SER A 369 11.77 -17.62 18.10
CA SER A 369 12.27 -16.85 19.26
C SER A 369 13.57 -16.11 18.96
N ILE A 370 14.41 -16.60 18.03
CA ILE A 370 15.64 -15.94 17.59
C ILE A 370 15.31 -14.66 16.82
N PHE A 371 14.34 -14.73 15.91
CA PHE A 371 13.88 -13.55 15.15
C PHE A 371 13.22 -12.53 16.07
N SER A 372 12.32 -12.98 16.96
CA SER A 372 11.68 -12.11 17.96
C SER A 372 12.71 -11.39 18.84
N SER A 373 13.71 -12.12 19.36
CA SER A 373 14.79 -11.54 20.18
C SER A 373 15.62 -10.51 19.41
N TYR A 374 15.89 -10.77 18.13
CA TYR A 374 16.59 -9.82 17.27
C TYR A 374 15.80 -8.52 17.08
N VAL A 375 14.51 -8.63 16.75
CA VAL A 375 13.63 -7.46 16.57
C VAL A 375 13.52 -6.66 17.87
N LEU A 376 13.36 -7.34 19.02
CA LEU A 376 13.33 -6.70 20.34
C LEU A 376 14.61 -5.89 20.62
N ARG A 377 15.79 -6.44 20.32
CA ARG A 377 17.08 -5.73 20.48
C ARG A 377 17.16 -4.46 19.62
N GLN A 378 16.56 -4.45 18.42
CA GLN A 378 16.55 -3.27 17.55
C GLN A 378 15.66 -2.14 18.11
N VAL A 379 14.51 -2.49 18.71
CA VAL A 379 13.54 -1.50 19.21
C VAL A 379 13.79 -1.10 20.67
N GLU A 380 14.53 -1.89 21.45
CA GLU A 380 14.75 -1.71 22.89
C GLU A 380 15.16 -0.28 23.27
N LEU A 381 16.18 0.28 22.59
CA LEU A 381 16.66 1.63 22.87
C LEU A 381 15.59 2.70 22.64
N LYS A 382 14.75 2.53 21.61
CA LYS A 382 13.66 3.47 21.30
C LYS A 382 12.51 3.28 22.27
N TYR A 383 12.19 2.04 22.61
CA TYR A 383 11.15 1.70 23.56
C TYR A 383 11.40 2.33 24.94
N HIS A 384 12.64 2.29 25.44
CA HIS A 384 13.00 2.92 26.72
C HIS A 384 13.00 4.46 26.70
N ARG A 385 13.12 5.08 25.52
CA ARG A 385 12.96 6.54 25.35
C ARG A 385 11.50 6.98 25.29
N LEU A 386 10.58 6.05 25.02
CA LEU A 386 9.15 6.33 25.15
C LEU A 386 8.87 6.35 26.65
N ASP A 387 8.65 7.54 27.22
CA ASP A 387 8.29 7.72 28.63
C ASP A 387 6.91 7.08 28.93
N TRP A 388 6.87 5.75 29.04
CA TRP A 388 5.69 5.01 29.50
C TRP A 388 5.33 5.49 30.90
N PRO A 389 4.04 5.60 31.26
CA PRO A 389 3.63 5.94 32.62
C PRO A 389 4.27 4.95 33.60
N SER A 390 5.21 5.42 34.41
CA SER A 390 5.99 4.54 35.28
C SER A 390 5.19 4.07 36.50
N VAL A 391 5.34 2.80 36.81
CA VAL A 391 4.90 2.21 38.08
C VAL A 391 6.01 2.44 39.10
N ASN A 392 5.66 2.96 40.28
CA ASN A 392 6.58 3.10 41.40
C ASN A 392 7.10 1.72 41.84
N ALA A 393 8.24 1.72 42.55
CA ALA A 393 8.88 0.51 43.09
C ALA A 393 8.04 -0.26 44.14
N ASP A 394 6.91 0.29 44.56
CA ASP A 394 5.92 -0.34 45.44
C ASP A 394 4.71 -0.92 44.67
N GLY A 395 4.74 -0.92 43.34
CA GLY A 395 3.65 -1.39 42.48
C GLY A 395 2.51 -0.39 42.30
N SER A 396 2.61 0.83 42.81
CA SER A 396 1.62 1.89 42.59
C SER A 396 1.90 2.63 41.28
N PHE A 397 0.91 2.73 40.39
CA PHE A 397 1.00 3.58 39.20
C PHE A 397 1.10 5.04 39.64
N LEU A 398 2.07 5.80 39.11
CA LEU A 398 2.10 7.25 39.32
C LEU A 398 0.80 7.84 38.79
N GLN A 399 -0.07 8.22 39.72
CA GLN A 399 -1.29 8.97 39.48
C GLN A 399 -0.93 10.43 39.19
N ALA A 400 -0.13 10.66 38.16
CA ALA A 400 0.13 11.98 37.61
C ALA A 400 -0.86 12.19 36.44
N SER A 401 -2.02 12.75 36.75
CA SER A 401 -2.89 13.45 35.80
C SER A 401 -3.65 12.67 34.71
N TYR A 402 -3.63 11.34 34.66
CA TYR A 402 -4.59 10.59 33.82
C TYR A 402 -5.84 10.27 34.64
N GLN A 403 -6.88 11.08 34.46
CA GLN A 403 -8.24 10.72 34.84
C GLN A 403 -8.64 9.43 34.10
N ASN A 404 -8.54 8.26 34.73
CA ASN A 404 -9.23 6.99 34.43
C ASN A 404 -9.33 6.47 32.97
N GLU A 405 -8.67 7.05 31.98
CA GLU A 405 -8.81 6.69 30.56
C GLU A 405 -7.47 6.48 29.87
N ILE A 406 -7.35 5.35 29.17
CA ILE A 406 -6.20 5.03 28.31
C ILE A 406 -6.18 6.03 27.14
N PRO A 407 -5.05 6.70 26.84
CA PRO A 407 -4.92 7.62 25.72
C PRO A 407 -5.27 6.96 24.37
N PRO A 408 -6.03 7.64 23.48
CA PRO A 408 -6.52 7.05 22.23
C PRO A 408 -5.44 6.42 21.32
N ASN A 409 -4.22 6.97 21.33
CA ASN A 409 -3.10 6.56 20.51
C ASN A 409 -2.41 5.26 20.96
N ILE A 410 -2.74 4.73 22.13
CA ILE A 410 -2.18 3.46 22.65
C ILE A 410 -3.26 2.43 23.03
N ARG A 411 -4.54 2.74 22.78
CA ARG A 411 -5.68 1.88 23.17
C ARG A 411 -5.63 0.52 22.49
N ASP A 412 -5.26 0.48 21.23
CA ASP A 412 -5.08 -0.74 20.44
C ASP A 412 -4.08 -1.68 21.10
N VAL A 413 -2.89 -1.18 21.44
CA VAL A 413 -1.84 -1.95 22.11
C VAL A 413 -2.30 -2.41 23.49
N VAL A 414 -2.80 -1.48 24.33
CA VAL A 414 -3.16 -1.80 25.72
C VAL A 414 -4.32 -2.80 25.79
N TYR A 415 -5.38 -2.62 25.00
CA TYR A 415 -6.51 -3.55 25.00
C TYR A 415 -6.12 -4.91 24.42
N CYS A 416 -5.38 -4.95 23.31
CA CYS A 416 -4.92 -6.21 22.72
C CYS A 416 -4.02 -6.99 23.69
N THR A 417 -3.05 -6.32 24.34
CA THR A 417 -2.20 -6.94 25.37
C THR A 417 -3.00 -7.41 26.58
N GLY A 418 -3.97 -6.63 27.05
CA GLY A 418 -4.87 -7.03 28.14
C GLY A 418 -5.67 -8.30 27.79
N VAL A 419 -6.26 -8.36 26.60
CA VAL A 419 -7.05 -9.52 26.15
C VAL A 419 -6.18 -10.77 25.90
N SER A 420 -4.93 -10.60 25.48
CA SER A 420 -4.00 -11.72 25.26
C SER A 420 -3.48 -12.30 26.58
N LEU A 421 -3.08 -11.45 27.53
CA LEU A 421 -2.41 -11.88 28.76
C LEU A 421 -3.35 -12.25 29.92
N MET A 422 -4.60 -11.80 29.88
CA MET A 422 -5.54 -11.91 31.01
C MET A 422 -6.62 -12.99 30.76
N ASP A 423 -7.51 -13.16 31.73
CA ASP A 423 -8.55 -14.19 31.73
C ASP A 423 -9.79 -13.81 30.89
N GLU A 424 -10.74 -14.76 30.82
CA GLU A 424 -12.00 -14.59 30.08
C GLU A 424 -12.82 -13.38 30.55
N ASP A 425 -12.71 -13.00 31.83
CA ASP A 425 -13.42 -11.86 32.40
C ASP A 425 -13.02 -10.54 31.73
N VAL A 426 -11.73 -10.38 31.37
CA VAL A 426 -11.26 -9.21 30.63
C VAL A 426 -11.80 -9.19 29.21
N TRP A 427 -11.88 -10.35 28.55
CA TRP A 427 -12.48 -10.46 27.23
C TRP A 427 -13.95 -10.06 27.26
N GLU A 428 -14.72 -10.55 28.25
CA GLU A 428 -16.12 -10.20 28.44
C GLU A 428 -16.31 -8.72 28.78
N PHE A 429 -15.40 -8.13 29.55
CA PHE A 429 -15.41 -6.68 29.80
C PHE A 429 -15.24 -5.88 28.50
N ILE A 430 -14.30 -6.25 27.62
CA ILE A 430 -14.11 -5.59 26.32
C ILE A 430 -15.34 -5.81 25.42
N TRP A 431 -15.93 -7.00 25.44
CA TRP A 431 -17.15 -7.31 24.70
C TRP A 431 -18.34 -6.46 25.16
N MET A 432 -18.54 -6.32 26.47
CA MET A 432 -19.53 -5.42 27.06
C MET A 432 -19.26 -3.96 26.66
N LYS A 433 -18.00 -3.52 26.74
CA LYS A 433 -17.60 -2.17 26.36
C LYS A 433 -17.90 -1.89 24.89
N PHE A 434 -17.64 -2.84 23.99
CA PHE A 434 -17.96 -2.74 22.57
C PHE A 434 -19.45 -2.45 22.32
N HIS A 435 -20.34 -3.18 23.00
CA HIS A 435 -21.78 -2.96 22.86
C HIS A 435 -22.25 -1.63 23.49
N SER A 436 -21.60 -1.18 24.57
CA SER A 436 -21.94 0.08 25.24
C SER A 436 -21.43 1.34 24.50
N SER A 437 -20.37 1.21 23.71
CA SER A 437 -19.76 2.35 23.02
C SER A 437 -20.64 2.85 21.88
N MET A 438 -20.71 4.17 21.72
CA MET A 438 -21.37 4.82 20.58
C MET A 438 -20.37 5.29 19.52
N ALA A 439 -19.07 5.25 19.80
CA ALA A 439 -18.04 5.74 18.91
C ALA A 439 -17.58 4.64 17.95
N ILE A 440 -17.82 4.80 16.65
CA ILE A 440 -17.43 3.83 15.61
C ILE A 440 -15.91 3.58 15.65
N SER A 441 -15.10 4.62 15.86
CA SER A 441 -13.64 4.49 15.97
C SER A 441 -13.22 3.65 17.16
N GLU A 442 -13.87 3.79 18.32
CA GLU A 442 -13.58 2.99 19.51
C GLU A 442 -14.05 1.55 19.33
N LYS A 443 -15.24 1.34 18.74
CA LYS A 443 -15.77 0.01 18.43
C LYS A 443 -14.79 -0.83 17.61
N LYS A 444 -14.15 -0.24 16.60
CA LYS A 444 -13.13 -0.93 15.79
C LYS A 444 -11.94 -1.38 16.61
N VAL A 445 -11.42 -0.51 17.48
CA VAL A 445 -10.29 -0.84 18.37
C VAL A 445 -10.67 -1.95 19.35
N LEU A 446 -11.89 -1.92 19.91
CA LEU A 446 -12.39 -2.95 20.81
C LEU A 446 -12.58 -4.30 20.09
N LEU A 447 -13.12 -4.30 18.87
CA LEU A 447 -13.25 -5.51 18.04
C LEU A 447 -11.89 -6.12 17.73
N GLU A 448 -10.92 -5.32 17.31
CA GLU A 448 -9.56 -5.79 17.06
C GLU A 448 -8.95 -6.40 18.33
N ALA A 449 -9.10 -5.74 19.49
CA ALA A 449 -8.60 -6.25 20.76
C ALA A 449 -9.21 -7.62 21.14
N LEU A 450 -10.50 -7.84 20.89
CA LEU A 450 -11.16 -9.14 21.15
C LEU A 450 -10.56 -10.29 20.35
N THR A 451 -9.98 -10.00 19.17
CA THR A 451 -9.29 -10.99 18.35
C THR A 451 -7.88 -11.33 18.83
N CYS A 452 -7.33 -10.58 19.79
CA CYS A 452 -6.00 -10.83 20.37
C CYS A 452 -5.97 -11.93 21.43
N SER A 453 -7.10 -12.57 21.76
CA SER A 453 -7.14 -13.60 22.81
C SER A 453 -6.28 -14.82 22.45
N ASP A 454 -5.54 -15.33 23.42
CA ASP A 454 -4.78 -16.58 23.30
C ASP A 454 -5.71 -17.83 23.35
N SER A 455 -6.97 -17.64 23.77
CA SER A 455 -7.96 -18.71 23.85
C SER A 455 -8.61 -19.00 22.50
N THR A 456 -8.27 -20.14 21.91
CA THR A 456 -8.91 -20.66 20.67
C THR A 456 -10.43 -20.81 20.81
N TYR A 457 -10.94 -21.05 22.01
CA TYR A 457 -12.38 -21.10 22.30
C TYR A 457 -13.03 -19.73 22.08
N LEU A 458 -12.48 -18.66 22.66
CA LEU A 458 -13.02 -17.31 22.55
C LEU A 458 -12.93 -16.79 21.11
N LEU A 459 -11.82 -17.06 20.41
CA LEU A 459 -11.68 -16.74 18.98
C LEU A 459 -12.75 -17.44 18.12
N ASN A 460 -12.98 -18.74 18.36
CA ASN A 460 -14.01 -19.49 17.63
C ASN A 460 -15.43 -19.04 18.00
N ARG A 461 -15.66 -18.66 19.25
CA ARG A 461 -16.93 -18.05 19.69
C ARG A 461 -17.17 -16.74 18.94
N LEU A 462 -16.17 -15.87 18.86
CA LEU A 462 -16.27 -14.60 18.14
C LEU A 462 -16.53 -14.79 16.63
N LEU A 463 -15.85 -15.72 15.97
CA LEU A 463 -16.11 -16.07 14.56
C LEU A 463 -17.55 -16.55 14.33
N ASN A 464 -18.09 -17.37 15.23
CA ASN A 464 -19.48 -17.82 15.08
C ASN A 464 -20.49 -16.69 15.33
N LEU A 465 -20.22 -15.81 16.30
CA LEU A 465 -21.02 -14.61 16.54
C LEU A 465 -20.99 -13.65 15.35
N SER A 466 -19.88 -13.56 14.62
CA SER A 466 -19.73 -12.61 13.51
C SER A 466 -20.67 -12.87 12.33
N LEU A 467 -21.21 -14.09 12.16
CA LEU A 467 -22.17 -14.37 11.09
C LEU A 467 -23.63 -14.04 11.47
N SER A 468 -23.90 -13.78 12.75
CA SER A 468 -25.23 -13.38 13.21
C SER A 468 -25.53 -11.94 12.80
N SER A 469 -26.62 -11.74 12.04
CA SER A 469 -26.95 -10.48 11.36
C SER A 469 -27.22 -9.30 12.29
N ASP A 470 -27.55 -9.57 13.55
CA ASP A 470 -28.11 -8.56 14.44
C ASP A 470 -27.03 -7.91 15.33
N LEU A 471 -25.84 -8.51 15.39
CA LEU A 471 -24.79 -8.10 16.32
C LEU A 471 -23.74 -7.19 15.69
N LEU A 472 -23.44 -7.36 14.41
CA LEU A 472 -22.29 -6.72 13.76
C LEU A 472 -22.62 -6.26 12.33
N PRO A 473 -22.19 -5.04 11.93
CA PRO A 473 -22.17 -4.63 10.53
C PRO A 473 -21.33 -5.57 9.66
N ASP A 474 -21.74 -5.78 8.42
CA ASP A 474 -21.06 -6.63 7.43
C ASP A 474 -19.56 -6.33 7.24
N GLN A 475 -19.16 -5.05 7.30
CA GLN A 475 -17.76 -4.65 7.20
C GLN A 475 -16.92 -5.16 8.39
N ASP A 476 -17.51 -5.19 9.58
CA ASP A 476 -16.85 -5.61 10.81
C ASP A 476 -16.69 -7.14 10.83
N VAL A 477 -17.59 -7.89 10.17
CA VAL A 477 -17.47 -9.35 10.01
C VAL A 477 -16.20 -9.74 9.25
N ILE A 478 -15.94 -9.07 8.12
CA ILE A 478 -14.72 -9.32 7.33
C ILE A 478 -13.48 -8.97 8.16
N ASP A 479 -13.51 -7.84 8.85
CA ASP A 479 -12.40 -7.44 9.70
C ASP A 479 -12.16 -8.46 10.81
N ILE A 480 -13.18 -8.98 11.49
CA ILE A 480 -13.01 -10.03 12.52
C ILE A 480 -12.33 -11.28 11.96
N ILE A 481 -12.80 -11.79 10.82
CA ILE A 481 -12.22 -13.00 10.21
C ILE A 481 -10.74 -12.77 9.88
N ILE A 482 -10.41 -11.60 9.31
CA ILE A 482 -9.03 -11.22 9.00
C ILE A 482 -8.18 -11.11 10.27
N HIS A 483 -8.64 -10.38 11.30
CA HIS A 483 -7.87 -10.16 12.52
C HIS A 483 -7.67 -11.46 13.33
N VAL A 484 -8.69 -12.35 13.40
CA VAL A 484 -8.50 -13.71 13.94
C VAL A 484 -7.49 -14.50 13.10
N GLY A 485 -7.48 -14.28 11.78
CA GLY A 485 -6.44 -14.79 10.88
C GLY A 485 -5.04 -14.21 11.13
N ARG A 486 -4.91 -13.02 11.73
CA ARG A 486 -3.60 -12.46 12.12
C ARG A 486 -3.06 -13.10 13.39
N ASN A 487 -3.96 -13.41 14.33
CA ASN A 487 -3.62 -14.06 15.59
C ASN A 487 -2.99 -15.45 15.36
N PRO A 488 -1.78 -15.74 15.87
CA PRO A 488 -1.12 -17.04 15.73
C PRO A 488 -1.99 -18.25 16.16
N GLN A 489 -2.79 -18.12 17.23
CA GLN A 489 -3.71 -19.15 17.71
C GLN A 489 -4.97 -19.26 16.84
N GLY A 490 -5.37 -18.16 16.18
CA GLY A 490 -6.59 -18.05 15.39
C GLY A 490 -6.46 -18.42 13.91
N ARG A 491 -5.26 -18.37 13.32
CA ARG A 491 -5.01 -18.58 11.88
C ARG A 491 -5.70 -19.79 11.27
N ARG A 492 -5.46 -20.97 11.86
CA ARG A 492 -6.03 -22.22 11.35
C ARG A 492 -7.55 -22.23 11.49
N LEU A 493 -8.07 -21.61 12.56
CA LEU A 493 -9.51 -21.47 12.78
C LEU A 493 -10.13 -20.55 11.72
N ALA A 494 -9.53 -19.38 11.46
CA ALA A 494 -9.99 -18.45 10.43
C ALA A 494 -9.95 -19.06 9.03
N TRP A 495 -8.86 -19.75 8.65
CA TRP A 495 -8.75 -20.42 7.36
C TRP A 495 -9.79 -21.55 7.19
N ARG A 496 -10.00 -22.36 8.22
CA ARG A 496 -11.05 -23.39 8.22
C ARG A 496 -12.45 -22.77 8.11
N PHE A 497 -12.73 -21.78 8.93
CA PHE A 497 -14.01 -21.08 8.97
C PHE A 497 -14.35 -20.44 7.62
N PHE A 498 -13.37 -19.76 7.01
CA PHE A 498 -13.52 -19.18 5.68
C PHE A 498 -13.93 -20.22 4.63
N ARG A 499 -13.27 -21.38 4.60
CA ARG A 499 -13.61 -22.45 3.65
C ARG A 499 -14.98 -23.07 3.93
N GLU A 500 -15.28 -23.37 5.19
CA GLU A 500 -16.55 -23.99 5.58
C GLU A 500 -17.77 -23.07 5.39
N LYS A 501 -17.56 -21.75 5.43
CA LYS A 501 -18.61 -20.74 5.32
C LYS A 501 -18.55 -19.96 4.00
N TRP A 502 -17.77 -20.43 3.03
CA TRP A 502 -17.56 -19.72 1.76
C TRP A 502 -18.87 -19.38 1.05
N ASP A 503 -19.81 -20.31 0.95
CA ASP A 503 -21.07 -20.08 0.24
C ASP A 503 -21.87 -18.91 0.86
N ILE A 504 -21.87 -18.81 2.20
CA ILE A 504 -22.54 -17.71 2.93
C ILE A 504 -21.77 -16.41 2.71
N LEU A 505 -20.44 -16.44 2.83
CA LEU A 505 -19.59 -15.27 2.68
C LEU A 505 -19.65 -14.72 1.25
N ASN A 506 -19.60 -15.60 0.25
CA ASN A 506 -19.69 -15.24 -1.16
C ASN A 506 -21.09 -14.81 -1.55
N SER A 507 -22.16 -15.40 -1.01
CA SER A 507 -23.51 -14.90 -1.25
C SER A 507 -23.72 -13.50 -0.66
N ARG A 508 -23.13 -13.22 0.51
CA ARG A 508 -23.30 -11.93 1.20
C ARG A 508 -22.39 -10.82 0.65
N TYR A 509 -21.18 -11.17 0.24
CA TYR A 509 -20.13 -10.21 -0.14
C TYR A 509 -19.63 -10.36 -1.59
N GLY A 510 -20.19 -11.33 -2.33
CA GLY A 510 -19.85 -11.69 -3.72
C GLY A 510 -19.86 -10.52 -4.68
N GLU A 511 -20.96 -9.77 -4.63
CA GLU A 511 -21.22 -8.62 -5.50
C GLU A 511 -20.70 -7.31 -4.90
N ALA A 512 -20.25 -7.33 -3.64
CA ALA A 512 -19.74 -6.15 -2.96
C ALA A 512 -18.30 -5.87 -3.40
N LEU A 513 -18.15 -4.83 -4.23
CA LEU A 513 -16.86 -4.29 -4.67
C LEU A 513 -15.86 -4.25 -3.50
N PHE A 514 -14.64 -4.74 -3.73
CA PHE A 514 -13.51 -4.85 -2.78
C PHE A 514 -13.63 -5.84 -1.62
N MET A 515 -14.83 -6.19 -1.15
CA MET A 515 -15.01 -6.92 0.11
C MET A 515 -14.48 -8.35 0.04
N ASN A 516 -14.83 -9.09 -1.02
CA ASN A 516 -14.30 -10.42 -1.27
C ASN A 516 -12.78 -10.44 -1.47
N SER A 517 -12.25 -9.47 -2.23
CA SER A 517 -10.80 -9.36 -2.46
C SER A 517 -10.03 -9.13 -1.15
N LYS A 518 -10.56 -8.26 -0.28
CA LYS A 518 -10.00 -7.98 1.05
C LYS A 518 -10.04 -9.23 1.93
N LEU A 519 -11.17 -9.92 1.98
CA LEU A 519 -11.33 -11.15 2.78
C LEU A 519 -10.37 -12.25 2.31
N ILE A 520 -10.37 -12.58 1.01
CA ILE A 520 -9.49 -13.60 0.43
C ILE A 520 -8.04 -13.28 0.71
N SER A 521 -7.62 -12.03 0.46
CA SER A 521 -6.24 -11.61 0.69
C SER A 521 -5.87 -11.72 2.17
N GLY A 522 -6.72 -11.27 3.09
CA GLY A 522 -6.44 -11.27 4.52
C GLY A 522 -6.35 -12.67 5.14
N VAL A 523 -7.22 -13.61 4.74
CA VAL A 523 -7.19 -14.98 5.27
C VAL A 523 -6.09 -15.85 4.65
N THR A 524 -5.67 -15.55 3.42
CA THR A 524 -4.61 -16.31 2.73
C THR A 524 -3.20 -15.77 2.96
N GLU A 525 -3.07 -14.54 3.49
CA GLU A 525 -1.78 -13.84 3.69
C GLU A 525 -0.77 -14.63 4.54
N PHE A 526 -1.24 -15.49 5.45
CA PHE A 526 -0.43 -16.25 6.40
C PHE A 526 -0.12 -17.68 5.94
N LEU A 527 -0.70 -18.13 4.81
CA LEU A 527 -0.45 -19.46 4.29
C LEU A 527 0.97 -19.51 3.70
N ASN A 528 1.76 -20.48 4.15
CA ASN A 528 3.17 -20.57 3.79
C ASN A 528 3.75 -22.01 3.79
N THR A 529 2.89 -23.04 3.87
CA THR A 529 3.30 -24.46 3.81
C THR A 529 2.78 -25.16 2.54
N ASP A 530 3.44 -26.24 2.12
CA ASP A 530 3.02 -27.02 0.94
C ASP A 530 1.60 -27.62 1.10
N SER A 531 1.22 -28.01 2.32
CA SER A 531 -0.14 -28.51 2.63
C SER A 531 -1.18 -27.42 2.40
N GLU A 532 -0.96 -26.22 2.96
CA GLU A 532 -1.87 -25.09 2.81
C GLU A 532 -1.97 -24.61 1.37
N LEU A 533 -0.87 -24.63 0.62
CA LEU A 533 -0.87 -24.32 -0.79
C LEU A 533 -1.71 -25.33 -1.60
N SER A 534 -1.66 -26.61 -1.22
CA SER A 534 -2.46 -27.65 -1.88
C SER A 534 -3.94 -27.48 -1.53
N GLU A 535 -4.25 -27.26 -0.25
CA GLU A 535 -5.60 -26.95 0.22
C GLU A 535 -6.21 -25.72 -0.46
N LEU A 536 -5.41 -24.66 -0.69
CA LEU A 536 -5.88 -23.47 -1.40
C LEU A 536 -6.16 -23.78 -2.88
N LYS A 537 -5.33 -24.57 -3.55
CA LYS A 537 -5.57 -24.97 -4.95
C LYS A 537 -6.85 -25.79 -5.08
N ASP A 538 -7.03 -26.76 -4.19
CA ASP A 538 -8.23 -27.61 -4.20
C ASP A 538 -9.48 -26.78 -3.92
N PHE A 539 -9.42 -25.87 -2.95
CA PHE A 539 -10.51 -24.96 -2.65
C PHE A 539 -10.90 -24.09 -3.86
N ILE A 540 -9.93 -23.48 -4.55
CA ILE A 540 -10.16 -22.65 -5.75
C ILE A 540 -10.82 -23.46 -6.87
N GLN A 541 -10.43 -24.73 -7.05
CA GLN A 541 -11.05 -25.60 -8.07
C GLN A 541 -12.50 -25.96 -7.73
N MET A 542 -12.84 -26.06 -6.45
CA MET A 542 -14.18 -26.37 -5.97
C MET A 542 -15.09 -25.14 -5.99
N SER A 543 -14.56 -23.96 -5.67
CA SER A 543 -15.26 -22.69 -5.69
C SER A 543 -15.33 -22.14 -7.12
N ASN A 544 -16.29 -22.63 -7.89
CA ASN A 544 -16.40 -22.34 -9.33
C ASN A 544 -16.90 -20.92 -9.68
N GLU A 545 -17.21 -20.08 -8.68
CA GLU A 545 -17.91 -18.80 -8.86
C GLU A 545 -17.31 -17.66 -8.00
N GLY A 546 -16.94 -16.56 -8.66
CA GLY A 546 -16.57 -15.28 -8.04
C GLY A 546 -15.08 -15.08 -7.73
N ALA A 547 -14.62 -13.82 -7.80
CA ALA A 547 -13.32 -13.35 -7.32
C ALA A 547 -12.05 -14.03 -7.90
N VAL A 548 -12.08 -14.47 -9.16
CA VAL A 548 -10.96 -15.13 -9.85
C VAL A 548 -9.64 -14.36 -9.72
N SER A 549 -9.67 -13.04 -9.86
CA SER A 549 -8.48 -12.18 -9.74
C SER A 549 -7.86 -12.23 -8.34
N ALA A 550 -8.68 -12.19 -7.28
CA ALA A 550 -8.23 -12.23 -5.90
C ALA A 550 -7.62 -13.60 -5.55
N PHE A 551 -8.27 -14.70 -5.97
CA PHE A 551 -7.72 -16.05 -5.76
C PHE A 551 -6.42 -16.28 -6.55
N THR A 552 -6.33 -15.79 -7.78
CA THR A 552 -5.09 -15.88 -8.58
C THR A 552 -3.94 -15.19 -7.87
N ARG A 553 -4.18 -13.99 -7.35
CA ARG A 553 -3.20 -13.22 -6.57
C ARG A 553 -2.81 -13.91 -5.27
N ALA A 554 -3.78 -14.41 -4.51
CA ALA A 554 -3.54 -15.16 -3.28
C ALA A 554 -2.67 -16.39 -3.56
N LEU A 555 -2.97 -17.14 -4.61
CA LEU A 555 -2.21 -18.32 -5.01
C LEU A 555 -0.76 -17.97 -5.35
N GLU A 556 -0.51 -16.86 -6.06
CA GLU A 556 0.83 -16.37 -6.37
C GLU A 556 1.62 -16.01 -5.09
N ILE A 557 1.00 -15.28 -4.17
CA ILE A 557 1.61 -14.90 -2.88
C ILE A 557 1.95 -16.14 -2.04
N VAL A 558 1.02 -17.07 -1.90
CA VAL A 558 1.22 -18.30 -1.09
C VAL A 558 2.32 -19.17 -1.70
N LYS A 559 2.37 -19.32 -3.03
CA LYS A 559 3.48 -20.00 -3.72
C LYS A 559 4.83 -19.34 -3.41
N ALA A 560 4.89 -18.00 -3.45
CA ALA A 560 6.10 -17.27 -3.14
C ALA A 560 6.54 -17.47 -1.68
N ASN A 561 5.59 -17.49 -0.73
CA ASN A 561 5.86 -17.73 0.69
C ASN A 561 6.44 -19.13 0.93
N VAL A 562 5.83 -20.18 0.35
CA VAL A 562 6.33 -21.56 0.41
C VAL A 562 7.75 -21.66 -0.17
N LYS A 563 7.97 -21.05 -1.34
CA LYS A 563 9.29 -21.02 -1.98
C LYS A 563 10.34 -20.35 -1.10
N TRP A 564 10.02 -19.22 -0.47
CA TRP A 564 10.92 -18.52 0.44
C TRP A 564 11.31 -19.40 1.64
N HIS A 565 10.32 -20.07 2.23
CA HIS A 565 10.53 -20.97 3.37
C HIS A 565 11.47 -22.14 3.01
N ASN A 566 11.33 -22.68 1.79
CA ASN A 566 12.16 -23.79 1.31
C ASN A 566 13.60 -23.38 0.95
N LEU A 567 13.80 -22.15 0.45
CA LEU A 567 15.11 -21.71 -0.05
C LEU A 567 15.94 -20.91 0.96
N TYR A 568 15.31 -20.06 1.77
CA TYR A 568 16.03 -18.99 2.49
C TYR A 568 15.93 -19.07 4.00
N LYS A 569 14.95 -19.79 4.55
CA LYS A 569 14.67 -19.86 6.00
C LYS A 569 15.90 -20.26 6.84
N GLU A 570 16.60 -21.34 6.44
CA GLU A 570 17.76 -21.83 7.20
C GLU A 570 18.93 -20.83 7.17
N GLN A 571 19.20 -20.24 5.99
CA GLN A 571 20.23 -19.22 5.83
C GLN A 571 19.90 -17.97 6.66
N PHE A 572 18.62 -17.58 6.69
CA PHE A 572 18.12 -16.45 7.46
C PHE A 572 18.37 -16.64 8.96
N PHE A 573 17.98 -17.79 9.53
CA PHE A 573 18.24 -18.08 10.95
C PHE A 573 19.72 -18.22 11.26
N HIS A 574 20.53 -18.77 10.35
CA HIS A 574 21.98 -18.80 10.52
C HIS A 574 22.57 -17.39 10.64
N TRP A 575 22.10 -16.44 9.80
CA TRP A 575 22.52 -15.06 9.88
C TRP A 575 22.11 -14.40 11.19
N LEU A 576 20.85 -14.57 11.63
CA LEU A 576 20.36 -13.99 12.88
C LEU A 576 21.16 -14.46 14.09
N ARG A 577 21.47 -15.75 14.18
CA ARG A 577 22.31 -16.30 15.25
C ARG A 577 23.68 -15.63 15.29
N LYS A 578 24.29 -15.40 14.13
CA LYS A 578 25.58 -14.70 14.03
C LYS A 578 25.47 -13.24 14.45
N SER A 579 24.38 -12.56 14.09
CA SER A 579 24.17 -11.15 14.43
C SER A 579 23.86 -10.94 15.91
N LEU A 580 23.24 -11.90 16.60
CA LEU A 580 22.97 -11.80 18.03
C LEU A 580 24.21 -12.03 18.89
N ASN A 581 25.15 -12.84 18.40
CA ASN A 581 26.40 -13.14 19.09
C ASN A 581 27.47 -12.04 18.95
N ASN A 582 27.25 -11.10 18.04
CA ASN A 582 28.05 -9.89 17.86
C ASN A 582 27.34 -8.68 18.49
#